data_AF-A0AAE0KT58-F1
#
_entry.id   AF-A0AAE0KT58-F1
#
_cell.length_a   1.000
_cell.length_b   1.000
_cell.length_c   1.000
_cell.angle_alpha   90.00
_cell.angle_beta   90.00
_cell.angle_gamma   90.00
#
_symmetry.space_group_name_H-M   'P 1'
#
loop_
_entity.id
_entity.type
_entity.pdbx_description
1 polymer ?
#
loop_
_entity_poly.entity_id
_entity_poly.type
_entity_poly.pdbx_seq_one_letter_code
_entity_poly.pdbx_strand_id
1 'polypeptide(L)'
;MTSASTEVLAVARKSWPKLDSRKAFAAALFAGAVAESIAYVIFQRRAKQLDEEPFRRICEDIDLDGHSDWLEKRLREKNVADGFVSAMFCGAHPAEISKRSAILAMAAYLTVRPPQDFEGSEYPEITRDQARRVVGCIEAMFPQSFPLDASRKPLNFNIKELDPLLPKMCTGFKPLAPIYHPLGLRATVQSAHFVKDLALRFAGFRRTEVPGRHGVFLWMRPPRSPQKAEVEGAAQLPPLIFLHGLGWGLTQYSLFLTTQMPSDRLCLVPEFPLISQRWAAAGHDGRFPTPIEFAQILVQIMDDFNSPMADIFAHSYGTAILTFLRRRFPDRCRQMVYVDPVCFVPKLAQWLMFGYEPYLESTKSLLRYTKDQLGEGISMGPLGLFRSIEKILATYLVKVFVHGLEA
;
A
#
# COMPACT_ATOMS: atom_id res chain seq x y z
N MET A 1 8.18 28.71 -43.40
CA MET A 1 9.07 28.02 -42.45
C MET A 1 9.58 26.69 -43.06
N THR A 2 10.11 26.74 -44.28
CA THR A 2 10.26 25.56 -45.16
C THR A 2 11.39 25.80 -46.16
N SER A 3 12.62 25.45 -45.77
CA SER A 3 13.80 25.09 -46.60
C SER A 3 15.06 25.08 -45.72
N ALA A 4 15.18 26.07 -44.82
CA ALA A 4 16.32 26.22 -43.92
C ALA A 4 16.40 25.14 -42.82
N SER A 5 15.26 24.64 -42.33
CA SER A 5 15.23 23.54 -41.35
C SER A 5 15.68 22.20 -41.95
N THR A 6 15.46 21.99 -43.25
CA THR A 6 15.86 20.78 -43.97
C THR A 6 17.36 20.71 -44.24
N GLU A 7 18.01 21.84 -44.58
CA GLU A 7 19.47 21.87 -44.78
C GLU A 7 20.24 21.68 -43.47
N VAL A 8 19.78 22.29 -42.37
CA VAL A 8 20.43 22.13 -41.05
C VAL A 8 20.35 20.68 -40.57
N LEU A 9 19.22 19.99 -40.78
CA LEU A 9 19.07 18.56 -40.46
C LEU A 9 19.91 17.66 -41.38
N ALA A 10 20.11 18.04 -42.65
CA ALA A 10 20.92 17.29 -43.60
C ALA A 10 22.43 17.39 -43.29
N VAL A 11 22.90 18.58 -42.91
CA VAL A 11 24.28 18.80 -42.45
C VAL A 11 24.52 18.05 -41.14
N ALA A 12 23.62 18.16 -40.16
CA ALA A 12 23.72 17.44 -38.90
C ALA A 12 23.75 15.90 -39.07
N ARG A 13 23.02 15.35 -40.06
CA ARG A 13 23.09 13.92 -40.41
C ARG A 13 24.41 13.50 -41.06
N LYS A 14 25.07 14.38 -41.81
CA LYS A 14 26.36 14.09 -42.47
C LYS A 14 27.53 14.15 -41.49
N SER A 15 27.45 15.00 -40.47
CA SER A 15 28.51 15.17 -39.47
C SER A 15 28.35 14.30 -38.22
N TRP A 16 27.27 13.53 -38.09
CA TRP A 16 27.16 12.54 -37.02
C TRP A 16 28.03 11.33 -37.36
N PRO A 17 29.07 11.00 -36.58
CA PRO A 17 29.86 9.81 -36.82
C PRO A 17 28.92 8.60 -36.83
N LYS A 18 28.98 7.77 -37.87
CA LYS A 18 28.28 6.48 -37.92
C LYS A 18 28.87 5.61 -36.81
N LEU A 19 28.37 5.79 -35.58
CA LEU A 19 28.65 4.85 -34.51
C LEU A 19 28.16 3.50 -35.01
N ASP A 20 29.07 2.53 -35.03
CA ASP A 20 28.73 1.14 -35.24
C ASP A 20 27.61 0.80 -34.24
N SER A 21 26.41 0.55 -34.75
CA SER A 21 25.21 0.36 -33.93
C SER A 21 25.39 -0.79 -32.96
N ARG A 22 26.25 -1.77 -33.28
CA ARG A 22 26.62 -2.86 -32.37
C ARG A 22 27.48 -2.37 -31.21
N LYS A 23 28.47 -1.50 -31.48
CA LYS A 23 29.30 -0.89 -30.42
C LYS A 23 28.48 0.04 -29.54
N ALA A 24 27.57 0.82 -30.12
CA ALA A 24 26.66 1.68 -29.38
C ALA A 24 25.73 0.86 -28.46
N PHE A 25 25.14 -0.20 -28.99
CA PHE A 25 24.27 -1.10 -28.23
C PHE A 25 25.03 -1.83 -27.11
N ALA A 26 26.22 -2.35 -27.40
CA ALA A 26 27.06 -3.00 -26.40
C ALA A 26 27.47 -2.03 -25.27
N ALA A 27 27.83 -0.79 -25.61
CA ALA A 27 28.14 0.25 -24.64
C ALA A 27 26.92 0.60 -23.76
N ALA A 28 25.72 0.67 -24.35
CA ALA A 28 24.48 0.92 -23.60
C ALA A 28 24.14 -0.22 -22.64
N LEU A 29 24.28 -1.48 -23.08
CA LEU A 29 24.09 -2.66 -22.21
C LEU A 29 25.09 -2.68 -21.05
N PHE A 30 26.37 -2.39 -21.33
CA PHE A 30 27.41 -2.31 -20.30
C PHE A 30 27.10 -1.20 -19.29
N ALA A 31 26.76 0.00 -19.76
CA ALA A 31 26.38 1.11 -18.89
C ALA A 31 25.14 0.77 -18.04
N GLY A 32 24.15 0.10 -18.62
CA GLY A 32 22.96 -0.38 -17.89
C GLY A 32 23.31 -1.39 -16.79
N ALA A 33 24.17 -2.37 -17.09
CA ALA A 33 24.63 -3.35 -16.11
C ALA A 33 25.43 -2.71 -14.96
N VAL A 34 26.30 -1.73 -15.28
CA VAL A 34 27.04 -0.95 -14.26
C VAL A 34 26.08 -0.15 -13.38
N ALA A 35 25.11 0.55 -13.97
CA ALA A 35 24.12 1.31 -13.22
C ALA A 35 23.28 0.41 -12.30
N GLU A 36 22.85 -0.75 -12.80
CA GLU A 36 22.10 -1.76 -12.03
C GLU A 36 22.93 -2.29 -10.84
N SER A 37 24.21 -2.58 -11.06
CA SER A 37 25.13 -3.03 -10.01
C SER A 37 25.29 -1.98 -8.91
N ILE A 38 25.45 -0.71 -9.29
CA ILE A 38 25.55 0.41 -8.35
C ILE A 38 24.25 0.55 -7.56
N ALA A 39 23.09 0.51 -8.22
CA ALA A 39 21.78 0.61 -7.58
C ALA A 39 21.54 -0.55 -6.59
N TYR A 40 21.98 -1.76 -6.93
CA TYR A 40 21.92 -2.91 -6.03
C TYR A 40 22.81 -2.72 -4.79
N VAL A 41 24.04 -2.21 -4.95
CA VAL A 41 24.91 -1.90 -3.81
C VAL A 41 24.30 -0.83 -2.90
N ILE A 42 23.70 0.23 -3.46
CA ILE A 42 22.99 1.25 -2.70
C ILE A 42 21.82 0.63 -1.93
N PHE A 43 21.05 -0.24 -2.57
CA PHE A 43 19.96 -0.97 -1.94
C PHE A 43 20.46 -1.82 -0.77
N GLN A 44 21.53 -2.60 -0.93
CA GLN A 44 22.09 -3.44 0.13
C GLN A 44 22.54 -2.60 1.34
N ARG A 45 23.13 -1.41 1.11
CA ARG A 45 23.47 -0.48 2.18
C ARG A 45 22.21 0.02 2.92
N ARG A 46 21.16 0.39 2.19
CA ARG A 46 19.91 0.85 2.81
C ARG A 46 19.17 -0.28 3.55
N ALA A 47 19.19 -1.49 3.01
CA ALA A 47 18.65 -2.68 3.66
C ALA A 47 19.29 -2.88 5.04
N LYS A 48 20.63 -2.86 5.11
CA LYS A 48 21.36 -2.95 6.37
C LYS A 48 21.01 -1.82 7.35
N GLN A 49 20.89 -0.59 6.85
CA GLN A 49 20.48 0.54 7.70
C GLN A 49 19.07 0.36 8.27
N LEU A 50 18.13 -0.22 7.51
CA LEU A 50 16.78 -0.49 7.99
C LEU A 50 16.76 -1.55 9.09
N ASP A 51 17.65 -2.54 9.02
CA ASP A 51 17.81 -3.54 10.08
C ASP A 51 18.38 -2.94 11.38
N GLU A 52 19.15 -1.85 11.26
CA GLU A 52 19.74 -1.10 12.37
C GLU A 52 18.82 0.03 12.90
N GLU A 53 17.76 0.41 12.17
CA GLU A 53 16.85 1.48 12.59
C GLU A 53 16.08 1.06 13.86
N PRO A 54 16.00 1.95 14.88
CA PRO A 54 15.29 1.63 16.11
C PRO A 54 13.82 1.37 15.81
N PHE A 55 13.28 0.30 16.40
CA PHE A 55 11.88 -0.03 16.27
C PHE A 55 11.01 1.11 16.80
N ARG A 56 10.15 1.67 15.94
CA ARG A 56 9.27 2.77 16.30
C ARG A 56 7.97 2.21 16.85
N ARG A 57 7.67 2.54 18.10
CA ARG A 57 6.41 2.17 18.75
C ARG A 57 5.25 2.92 18.10
N ILE A 58 4.24 2.18 17.64
CA ILE A 58 3.14 2.71 16.82
C ILE A 58 2.17 3.58 17.64
N CYS A 59 2.04 3.36 18.95
CA CYS A 59 1.34 4.23 19.90
C CYS A 59 1.64 3.79 21.34
N GLU A 60 1.72 4.75 22.27
CA GLU A 60 1.77 4.48 23.71
C GLU A 60 0.35 4.44 24.34
N ASP A 61 -0.62 5.17 23.76
CA ASP A 61 -1.99 5.32 24.31
C ASP A 61 -3.01 4.38 23.64
N ILE A 62 -2.90 3.08 23.87
CA ILE A 62 -3.92 2.13 23.43
C ILE A 62 -5.01 2.03 24.50
N ASP A 63 -6.22 2.47 24.15
CA ASP A 63 -7.44 2.20 24.93
C ASP A 63 -7.79 0.71 24.84
N LEU A 64 -7.12 -0.08 25.68
CA LEU A 64 -7.25 -1.54 25.70
C LEU A 64 -8.66 -1.96 26.11
N ASP A 65 -9.27 -1.26 27.07
CA ASP A 65 -10.59 -1.59 27.58
C ASP A 65 -11.65 -1.30 26.52
N GLY A 66 -11.63 -0.10 25.94
CA GLY A 66 -12.57 0.26 24.86
C GLY A 66 -12.42 -0.62 23.63
N HIS A 67 -11.20 -1.04 23.28
CA HIS A 67 -10.97 -1.96 22.15
C HIS A 67 -11.52 -3.36 22.44
N SER A 68 -11.30 -3.87 23.66
CA SER A 68 -11.80 -5.19 24.09
C SER A 68 -13.32 -5.21 24.15
N ASP A 69 -13.94 -4.19 24.76
CA ASP A 69 -15.39 -4.04 24.85
C ASP A 69 -16.05 -3.96 23.46
N TRP A 70 -15.46 -3.17 22.55
CA TRP A 70 -15.93 -3.09 21.18
C TRP A 70 -15.84 -4.44 20.47
N LEU A 71 -14.73 -5.16 20.62
CA LEU A 71 -14.51 -6.45 19.96
C LEU A 71 -15.51 -7.48 20.47
N GLU A 72 -15.67 -7.63 21.79
CA GLU A 72 -16.65 -8.53 22.39
C GLU A 72 -18.08 -8.25 21.87
N LYS A 73 -18.47 -6.98 21.87
CA LYS A 73 -19.77 -6.57 21.33
C LYS A 73 -19.94 -7.01 19.88
N ARG A 74 -18.92 -6.81 19.04
CA ARG A 74 -18.97 -7.18 17.61
C ARG A 74 -18.99 -8.68 17.38
N LEU A 75 -18.21 -9.44 18.13
CA LEU A 75 -18.22 -10.90 18.07
C LEU A 75 -19.63 -11.43 18.36
N ARG A 76 -20.30 -10.91 19.41
CA ARG A 76 -21.67 -11.29 19.79
C ARG A 76 -22.71 -10.88 18.74
N GLU A 77 -22.67 -9.63 18.28
CA GLU A 77 -23.70 -9.08 17.37
C GLU A 77 -23.71 -9.75 16.00
N LYS A 78 -22.54 -10.12 15.48
CA LYS A 78 -22.39 -10.58 14.10
C LYS A 78 -22.26 -12.09 13.95
N ASN A 79 -22.10 -12.82 15.06
CA ASN A 79 -21.81 -14.26 15.07
C ASN A 79 -20.62 -14.63 14.15
N VAL A 80 -19.61 -13.75 14.07
CA VAL A 80 -18.45 -13.89 13.19
C VAL A 80 -17.23 -14.48 13.90
N ALA A 81 -17.38 -14.95 15.15
CA ALA A 81 -16.22 -15.34 15.95
C ALA A 81 -15.43 -16.49 15.32
N ASP A 82 -16.11 -17.47 14.70
CA ASP A 82 -15.44 -18.55 13.97
C ASP A 82 -14.60 -18.02 12.79
N GLY A 83 -15.19 -17.23 11.90
CA GLY A 83 -14.48 -16.62 10.77
C GLY A 83 -13.37 -15.66 11.19
N PHE A 84 -13.55 -14.92 12.29
CA PHE A 84 -12.54 -14.02 12.85
C PHE A 84 -11.34 -14.79 13.42
N VAL A 85 -11.59 -15.83 14.23
CA VAL A 85 -10.54 -16.69 14.80
C VAL A 85 -9.84 -17.46 13.69
N SER A 86 -10.60 -18.11 12.80
CA SER A 86 -10.05 -18.83 11.66
C SER A 86 -9.18 -17.92 10.81
N ALA A 87 -9.63 -16.71 10.48
CA ALA A 87 -8.81 -15.74 9.77
C ALA A 87 -7.52 -15.42 10.53
N MET A 88 -7.61 -15.05 11.82
CA MET A 88 -6.44 -14.74 12.67
C MET A 88 -5.39 -15.87 12.68
N PHE A 89 -5.83 -17.11 12.50
CA PHE A 89 -4.99 -18.31 12.47
C PHE A 89 -4.90 -18.96 11.08
N CYS A 90 -4.94 -18.15 10.01
CA CYS A 90 -4.68 -18.59 8.62
C CYS A 90 -5.59 -19.74 8.13
N GLY A 91 -6.85 -19.75 8.56
CA GLY A 91 -7.83 -20.77 8.19
C GLY A 91 -7.98 -21.91 9.20
N ALA A 92 -7.14 -21.98 10.25
CA ALA A 92 -7.24 -23.05 11.25
C ALA A 92 -8.58 -23.02 11.98
N HIS A 93 -9.15 -24.19 12.25
CA HIS A 93 -10.40 -24.29 12.98
C HIS A 93 -10.17 -23.98 14.48
N PRO A 94 -11.08 -23.28 15.20
CA PRO A 94 -10.91 -22.96 16.63
C PRO A 94 -10.56 -24.13 17.55
N ALA A 95 -11.05 -25.33 17.24
CA ALA A 95 -10.76 -26.56 17.99
C ALA A 95 -9.31 -27.09 17.84
N GLU A 96 -8.56 -26.57 16.86
CA GLU A 96 -7.16 -26.94 16.63
C GLU A 96 -6.19 -26.02 17.37
N ILE A 97 -6.64 -24.81 17.72
CA ILE A 97 -5.81 -23.75 18.30
C ILE A 97 -5.75 -23.91 19.81
N SER A 98 -4.56 -23.86 20.44
CA SER A 98 -4.50 -23.92 21.91
C SER A 98 -5.04 -22.63 22.56
N LYS A 99 -5.64 -22.73 23.75
CA LYS A 99 -6.09 -21.55 24.51
C LYS A 99 -4.96 -20.54 24.77
N ARG A 100 -3.75 -21.03 25.06
CA ARG A 100 -2.56 -20.18 25.23
C ARG A 100 -2.25 -19.40 23.95
N SER A 101 -2.27 -20.06 22.78
CA SER A 101 -2.02 -19.42 21.49
C SER A 101 -3.09 -18.38 21.17
N ALA A 102 -4.36 -18.69 21.44
CA ALA A 102 -5.47 -17.75 21.28
C ALA A 102 -5.30 -16.49 22.14
N ILE A 103 -4.92 -16.65 23.40
CA ILE A 103 -4.67 -15.51 24.32
C ILE A 103 -3.48 -14.67 23.84
N LEU A 104 -2.38 -15.30 23.41
CA LEU A 104 -1.21 -14.55 22.92
C LEU A 104 -1.50 -13.80 21.61
N ALA A 105 -2.23 -14.42 20.69
CA ALA A 105 -2.66 -13.78 19.45
C ALA A 105 -3.65 -12.63 19.72
N MET A 106 -4.55 -12.81 20.69
CA MET A 106 -5.49 -11.77 21.10
C MET A 106 -4.78 -10.61 21.80
N ALA A 107 -3.81 -10.89 22.68
CA ALA A 107 -2.98 -9.85 23.31
C ALA A 107 -2.20 -9.05 22.25
N ALA A 108 -1.61 -9.74 21.27
CA ALA A 108 -0.98 -9.11 20.11
C ALA A 108 -1.97 -8.25 19.31
N TYR A 109 -3.18 -8.73 19.09
CA TYR A 109 -4.22 -8.01 18.34
C TYR A 109 -4.66 -6.74 19.08
N LEU A 110 -4.91 -6.84 20.39
CA LEU A 110 -5.38 -5.72 21.20
C LEU A 110 -4.33 -4.62 21.35
N THR A 111 -3.05 -5.00 21.46
CA THR A 111 -1.93 -4.07 21.64
C THR A 111 -1.24 -3.66 20.35
N VAL A 112 -1.43 -4.41 19.26
CA VAL A 112 -0.64 -4.29 18.03
C VAL A 112 0.87 -4.37 18.32
N ARG A 113 1.26 -5.10 19.37
CA ARG A 113 2.65 -5.20 19.84
C ARG A 113 3.03 -6.64 20.13
N PRO A 114 4.27 -7.05 19.85
CA PRO A 114 4.83 -8.27 20.38
C PRO A 114 5.02 -8.23 21.89
N PRO A 115 5.11 -9.40 22.57
CA PRO A 115 5.48 -9.45 23.98
C PRO A 115 6.89 -8.89 24.24
N GLN A 116 7.81 -8.99 23.26
CA GLN A 116 9.17 -8.45 23.35
C GLN A 116 9.22 -6.93 23.51
N ASP A 117 8.14 -6.22 23.16
CA ASP A 117 8.06 -4.77 23.30
C ASP A 117 7.81 -4.32 24.75
N PHE A 118 7.50 -5.26 25.66
CA PHE A 118 7.15 -4.98 27.05
C PHE A 118 8.29 -5.40 27.99
N GLU A 119 8.29 -4.82 29.18
CA GLU A 119 9.26 -5.16 30.22
C GLU A 119 9.18 -6.66 30.55
N GLY A 120 10.34 -7.33 30.61
CA GLY A 120 10.40 -8.78 30.81
C GLY A 120 10.08 -9.62 29.57
N SER A 121 9.86 -9.03 28.40
CA SER A 121 9.47 -9.74 27.17
C SER A 121 8.17 -10.55 27.29
N GLU A 122 7.26 -10.07 28.15
CA GLU A 122 5.93 -10.65 28.36
C GLU A 122 4.85 -9.57 28.33
N TYR A 123 3.63 -9.93 27.92
CA TYR A 123 2.51 -9.00 27.98
C TYR A 123 2.18 -8.63 29.45
N PRO A 124 1.92 -7.34 29.74
CA PRO A 124 1.43 -6.90 31.05
C PRO A 124 0.18 -7.69 31.46
N GLU A 125 -0.01 -7.90 32.77
CA GLU A 125 -1.15 -8.69 33.27
C GLU A 125 -2.49 -8.14 32.76
N ILE A 126 -2.66 -6.81 32.78
CA ILE A 126 -3.86 -6.15 32.26
C ILE A 126 -4.15 -6.51 30.79
N THR A 127 -3.11 -6.61 29.95
CA THR A 127 -3.26 -7.04 28.55
C THR A 127 -3.67 -8.50 28.46
N ARG A 128 -3.05 -9.37 29.27
CA ARG A 128 -3.38 -10.80 29.30
C ARG A 128 -4.80 -11.03 29.81
N ASP A 129 -5.24 -10.26 30.79
CA ASP A 129 -6.60 -10.32 31.33
C ASP A 129 -7.64 -9.92 30.29
N GLN A 130 -7.43 -8.79 29.60
CA GLN A 130 -8.33 -8.40 28.51
C GLN A 130 -8.34 -9.43 27.37
N ALA A 131 -7.17 -9.97 27.01
CA ALA A 131 -7.10 -11.04 26.01
C ALA A 131 -7.84 -12.32 26.46
N ARG A 132 -7.70 -12.75 27.72
CA ARG A 132 -8.46 -13.87 28.30
C ARG A 132 -9.95 -13.61 28.28
N ARG A 133 -10.37 -12.39 28.59
CA ARG A 133 -11.77 -11.96 28.59
C ARG A 133 -12.41 -12.12 27.20
N VAL A 134 -11.75 -11.59 26.16
CA VAL A 134 -12.21 -11.74 24.77
C VAL A 134 -12.19 -13.20 24.32
N VAL A 135 -11.14 -13.96 24.64
CA VAL A 135 -11.07 -15.40 24.32
C VAL A 135 -12.19 -16.17 25.02
N GLY A 136 -12.50 -15.87 26.27
CA GLY A 136 -13.63 -16.46 26.99
C GLY A 136 -14.97 -16.13 26.34
N CYS A 137 -15.13 -14.92 25.79
CA CYS A 137 -16.31 -14.57 24.99
C CYS A 137 -16.44 -15.46 23.75
N ILE A 138 -15.33 -15.79 23.08
CA ILE A 138 -15.30 -16.70 21.92
C ILE A 138 -15.64 -18.14 22.35
N GLU A 139 -15.05 -18.63 23.44
CA GLU A 139 -15.33 -19.97 23.99
C GLU A 139 -16.81 -20.13 24.35
N ALA A 140 -17.44 -19.10 24.93
CA ALA A 140 -18.86 -19.12 25.25
C ALA A 140 -19.75 -19.23 24.01
N MET A 141 -19.30 -18.70 22.86
CA MET A 141 -20.01 -18.83 21.59
C MET A 141 -19.72 -20.17 20.89
N PHE A 142 -18.55 -20.76 21.15
CA PHE A 142 -18.09 -22.00 20.52
C PHE A 142 -17.45 -22.92 21.57
N PRO A 143 -18.24 -23.69 22.33
CA PRO A 143 -17.77 -24.46 23.49
C PRO A 143 -16.70 -25.52 23.19
N GLN A 144 -16.53 -25.91 21.92
CA GLN A 144 -15.47 -26.83 21.48
C GLN A 144 -14.19 -26.13 21.01
N SER A 145 -14.10 -24.80 21.16
CA SER A 145 -12.91 -24.03 20.81
C SER A 145 -11.82 -24.15 21.87
N PHE A 146 -10.58 -23.99 21.44
CA PHE A 146 -9.43 -23.79 22.32
C PHE A 146 -9.25 -24.88 23.40
N PRO A 147 -8.94 -26.14 23.02
CA PRO A 147 -8.70 -27.20 23.97
C PRO A 147 -7.69 -26.78 25.06
N LEU A 148 -8.04 -27.12 26.32
CA LEU A 148 -7.19 -26.89 27.50
C LEU A 148 -5.91 -27.74 27.47
N ASP A 149 -5.93 -28.84 26.72
CA ASP A 149 -4.91 -29.88 26.81
C ASP A 149 -3.59 -29.45 26.14
N ALA A 150 -2.56 -29.30 26.96
CA ALA A 150 -1.17 -29.07 26.55
C ALA A 150 -0.53 -30.30 25.88
N SER A 151 -1.21 -31.47 25.89
CA SER A 151 -0.72 -32.73 25.31
C SER A 151 -0.91 -32.82 23.79
N ARG A 152 -1.90 -32.11 23.22
CA ARG A 152 -1.87 -31.82 21.79
C ARG A 152 -0.66 -30.92 21.61
N LYS A 153 0.39 -31.46 20.95
CA LYS A 153 1.53 -30.66 20.47
C LYS A 153 0.92 -29.34 20.03
N PRO A 154 1.27 -28.19 20.66
CA PRO A 154 0.68 -26.90 20.34
C PRO A 154 0.64 -26.89 18.84
N LEU A 155 -0.56 -26.76 18.24
CA LEU A 155 -0.81 -26.89 16.80
C LEU A 155 0.49 -26.47 16.16
N ASN A 156 1.24 -27.42 15.62
CA ASN A 156 2.61 -27.15 15.20
C ASN A 156 2.43 -26.22 13.98
N PHE A 157 2.02 -24.95 14.15
CA PHE A 157 2.93 -23.82 14.19
C PHE A 157 4.30 -24.24 14.75
N ASN A 158 4.90 -25.26 14.13
CA ASN A 158 6.25 -25.14 13.73
C ASN A 158 6.20 -23.88 12.86
N ILE A 159 6.42 -22.74 13.53
CA ILE A 159 6.99 -21.57 12.91
C ILE A 159 8.18 -22.02 12.06
N LYS A 160 8.76 -23.22 12.26
CA LYS A 160 9.73 -23.87 11.37
C LYS A 160 9.21 -24.63 10.12
N GLU A 161 7.93 -24.98 10.02
CA GLU A 161 7.35 -25.60 8.80
C GLU A 161 6.56 -24.60 7.95
N LEU A 162 6.02 -23.56 8.59
CA LEU A 162 5.70 -22.30 7.92
C LEU A 162 6.88 -21.30 7.97
N ASP A 163 8.10 -21.68 8.41
CA ASP A 163 9.29 -20.80 8.59
C ASP A 163 9.69 -20.00 7.37
N PRO A 164 9.55 -20.52 6.14
CA PRO A 164 9.88 -19.69 5.01
C PRO A 164 8.87 -18.55 4.84
N LEU A 165 7.65 -18.63 5.40
CA LEU A 165 6.51 -17.78 5.04
C LEU A 165 5.85 -17.03 6.21
N LEU A 166 5.62 -17.64 7.38
CA LEU A 166 5.01 -16.98 8.55
C LEU A 166 5.85 -15.84 9.14
N PRO A 167 7.18 -15.98 9.27
CA PRO A 167 8.04 -14.86 9.67
C PRO A 167 7.99 -13.67 8.70
N LYS A 168 7.51 -13.89 7.46
CA LYS A 168 7.29 -12.86 6.44
C LYS A 168 5.87 -12.26 6.47
N MET A 169 4.92 -12.91 7.14
CA MET A 169 3.50 -12.51 7.18
C MET A 169 3.10 -11.81 8.48
N CYS A 170 3.86 -11.98 9.56
CA CYS A 170 3.70 -11.20 10.78
C CYS A 170 4.25 -9.78 10.59
N THR A 171 3.49 -8.93 9.90
CA THR A 171 3.79 -7.50 9.78
C THR A 171 3.95 -6.91 11.19
N GLY A 172 5.17 -6.56 11.58
CA GLY A 172 5.50 -5.95 12.88
C GLY A 172 6.31 -6.83 13.85
N PHE A 173 6.48 -8.14 13.61
CA PHE A 173 7.22 -9.02 14.52
C PHE A 173 8.65 -9.35 14.05
N LYS A 174 8.91 -9.27 12.75
CA LYS A 174 10.25 -9.24 12.17
C LYS A 174 10.32 -8.11 11.15
N PRO A 175 11.49 -7.47 10.98
CA PRO A 175 11.70 -6.57 9.85
C PRO A 175 11.33 -7.29 8.55
N LEU A 176 10.51 -6.65 7.72
CA LEU A 176 10.23 -7.20 6.39
C LEU A 176 11.53 -7.17 5.61
N ALA A 177 11.91 -8.31 5.04
CA ALA A 177 13.09 -8.39 4.19
C ALA A 177 12.93 -7.39 3.03
N PRO A 178 13.83 -6.40 2.89
CA PRO A 178 13.71 -5.42 1.83
C PRO A 178 13.86 -6.14 0.49
N ILE A 179 13.08 -5.72 -0.51
CA ILE A 179 13.11 -6.30 -1.87
C ILE A 179 13.77 -5.29 -2.81
N TYR A 180 14.77 -5.76 -3.56
CA TYR A 180 15.39 -4.94 -4.59
C TYR A 180 14.48 -4.82 -5.81
N HIS A 181 14.24 -3.58 -6.25
CA HIS A 181 13.51 -3.29 -7.47
C HIS A 181 14.51 -2.90 -8.57
N PRO A 182 14.63 -3.68 -9.66
CA PRO A 182 15.55 -3.38 -10.75
C PRO A 182 15.33 -2.01 -11.38
N LEU A 183 16.37 -1.37 -11.92
CA LEU A 183 16.26 -0.02 -12.50
C LEU A 183 15.25 0.02 -13.65
N GLY A 184 15.18 -1.05 -14.46
CA GLY A 184 14.18 -1.16 -15.53
C GLY A 184 12.75 -1.10 -14.99
N LEU A 185 12.46 -1.81 -13.90
CA LEU A 185 11.16 -1.76 -13.24
C LEU A 185 10.88 -0.35 -12.67
N ARG A 186 11.87 0.26 -12.01
CA ARG A 186 11.75 1.62 -11.48
C ARG A 186 11.48 2.64 -12.58
N ALA A 187 12.18 2.53 -13.71
CA ALA A 187 12.00 3.39 -14.88
C ALA A 187 10.59 3.25 -15.47
N THR A 188 10.05 2.03 -15.54
CA THR A 188 8.66 1.77 -15.94
C THR A 188 7.68 2.47 -14.99
N VAL A 189 7.87 2.32 -13.68
CA VAL A 189 7.02 2.97 -12.67
C VAL A 189 7.11 4.50 -12.77
N GLN A 190 8.30 5.07 -12.94
CA GLN A 190 8.45 6.53 -13.13
C GLN A 190 7.82 7.02 -14.43
N SER A 191 7.90 6.23 -15.51
CA SER A 191 7.24 6.56 -16.77
C SER A 191 5.72 6.58 -16.62
N ALA A 192 5.16 5.62 -15.88
CA ALA A 192 3.73 5.57 -15.58
C ALA A 192 3.30 6.78 -14.73
N HIS A 193 4.11 7.18 -13.74
CA HIS A 193 3.90 8.41 -12.98
C HIS A 193 3.92 9.66 -13.85
N PHE A 194 4.82 9.75 -14.83
CA PHE A 194 4.87 10.86 -15.77
C PHE A 194 3.58 10.95 -16.61
N VAL A 195 3.10 9.82 -17.15
CA VAL A 195 1.84 9.77 -17.88
C VAL A 195 0.67 10.19 -16.99
N LYS A 196 0.63 9.71 -15.75
CA LYS A 196 -0.37 10.13 -14.76
C LYS A 196 -0.28 11.62 -14.46
N ASP A 197 0.92 12.18 -14.29
CA ASP A 197 1.12 13.60 -14.01
C ASP A 197 0.52 14.46 -15.13
N LEU A 198 0.71 14.06 -16.39
CA LEU A 198 0.10 14.71 -17.55
C LEU A 198 -1.44 14.58 -17.53
N ALA A 199 -1.96 13.37 -17.34
CA ALA A 199 -3.41 13.13 -17.31
C ALA A 199 -4.12 13.97 -16.24
N LEU A 200 -3.55 14.05 -15.03
CA LEU A 200 -4.09 14.86 -13.95
C LEU A 200 -4.05 16.37 -14.28
N ARG A 201 -2.95 16.86 -14.90
CA ARG A 201 -2.88 18.25 -15.37
C ARG A 201 -3.94 18.57 -16.42
N PHE A 202 -4.16 17.67 -17.38
CA PHE A 202 -5.24 17.82 -18.36
C PHE A 202 -6.63 17.80 -17.72
N ALA A 203 -6.82 17.07 -16.62
CA ALA A 203 -8.06 17.07 -15.84
C ALA A 203 -8.22 18.30 -14.90
N GLY A 204 -7.29 19.26 -14.95
CA GLY A 204 -7.33 20.51 -14.20
C GLY A 204 -6.65 20.46 -12.83
N PHE A 205 -5.94 19.37 -12.49
CA PHE A 205 -5.18 19.32 -11.26
C PHE A 205 -3.86 20.10 -11.38
N ARG A 206 -3.48 20.75 -10.29
CA ARG A 206 -2.17 21.38 -10.08
C ARG A 206 -1.41 20.58 -9.03
N ARG A 207 -0.11 20.42 -9.22
CA ARG A 207 0.77 19.75 -8.27
C ARG A 207 1.56 20.79 -7.49
N THR A 208 1.57 20.65 -6.17
CA THR A 208 2.41 21.40 -5.26
C THR A 208 3.14 20.41 -4.33
N GLU A 209 4.19 20.86 -3.67
CA GLU A 209 4.82 20.09 -2.58
C GLU A 209 4.31 20.66 -1.25
N VAL A 210 3.99 19.79 -0.29
CA VAL A 210 3.53 20.21 1.03
C VAL A 210 4.72 20.79 1.81
N PRO A 211 4.70 22.08 2.20
CA PRO A 211 5.84 22.72 2.86
C PRO A 211 6.24 21.99 4.15
N GLY A 212 7.54 21.76 4.31
CA GLY A 212 8.10 21.09 5.49
C GLY A 212 7.80 19.59 5.59
N ARG A 213 7.16 18.98 4.59
CA ARG A 213 6.74 17.57 4.60
C ARG A 213 7.35 16.79 3.44
N HIS A 214 8.68 16.72 3.49
CA HIS A 214 9.61 15.84 2.78
C HIS A 214 9.05 15.04 1.60
N GLY A 215 8.80 15.73 0.48
CA GLY A 215 8.42 15.09 -0.78
C GLY A 215 6.95 14.69 -0.92
N VAL A 216 6.08 14.94 0.07
CA VAL A 216 4.64 14.74 -0.11
C VAL A 216 4.15 15.73 -1.16
N PHE A 217 3.62 15.21 -2.26
CA PHE A 217 3.06 16.03 -3.32
C PHE A 217 1.55 16.16 -3.13
N LEU A 218 1.03 17.37 -3.19
CA LEU A 218 -0.40 17.62 -3.17
C LEU A 218 -0.89 17.91 -4.59
N TRP A 219 -1.77 17.05 -5.09
CA TRP A 219 -2.54 17.32 -6.29
C TRP A 219 -3.86 17.99 -5.90
N MET A 220 -4.09 19.21 -6.38
CA MET A 220 -5.28 19.97 -6.06
C MET A 220 -6.06 20.31 -7.33
N ARG A 221 -7.38 20.19 -7.29
CA ARG A 221 -8.27 20.67 -8.36
C ARG A 221 -9.32 21.60 -7.77
N PRO A 222 -9.31 22.90 -8.11
CA PRO A 222 -10.35 23.81 -7.66
C PRO A 222 -11.71 23.48 -8.33
N PRO A 223 -12.82 23.97 -7.78
CA PRO A 223 -14.13 23.88 -8.44
C PRO A 223 -14.09 24.46 -9.85
N ARG A 224 -14.72 23.80 -10.84
CA ARG A 224 -14.71 24.24 -12.25
C ARG A 224 -15.47 25.53 -12.51
N SER A 225 -16.46 25.86 -11.68
CA SER A 225 -17.22 27.10 -11.78
C SER A 225 -17.32 27.74 -10.39
N PRO A 226 -16.42 28.67 -10.05
CA PRO A 226 -16.48 29.40 -8.78
C PRO A 226 -17.80 30.15 -8.62
N GLN A 227 -18.32 30.74 -9.70
CA GLN A 227 -19.58 31.49 -9.71
C GLN A 227 -20.79 30.59 -9.49
N LYS A 228 -20.83 29.40 -10.11
CA LYS A 228 -21.90 28.44 -9.85
C LYS A 228 -21.80 27.83 -8.45
N ALA A 229 -20.57 27.67 -7.95
CA ALA A 229 -20.31 27.22 -6.60
C ALA A 229 -20.72 28.24 -5.52
N GLU A 230 -20.56 29.54 -5.76
CA GLU A 230 -21.09 30.58 -4.87
C GLU A 230 -22.62 30.61 -4.87
N VAL A 231 -23.26 30.43 -6.02
CA VAL A 231 -24.73 30.46 -6.15
C VAL A 231 -25.40 29.20 -5.58
N GLU A 232 -24.77 28.03 -5.70
CA GLU A 232 -25.31 26.75 -5.22
C GLU A 232 -24.84 26.37 -3.80
N GLY A 233 -24.10 27.26 -3.12
CA GLY A 233 -23.50 26.97 -1.81
C GLY A 233 -22.34 25.95 -1.86
N ALA A 234 -21.90 25.53 -3.05
CA ALA A 234 -20.77 24.62 -3.22
C ALA A 234 -19.42 25.25 -2.80
N ALA A 235 -19.32 26.58 -2.74
CA ALA A 235 -18.22 27.30 -2.10
C ALA A 235 -18.13 27.04 -0.58
N GLN A 236 -19.19 26.49 0.04
CA GLN A 236 -19.23 26.10 1.45
C GLN A 236 -19.01 24.60 1.67
N LEU A 237 -18.96 23.79 0.61
CA LEU A 237 -18.68 22.37 0.80
C LEU A 237 -17.22 22.21 1.27
N PRO A 238 -16.98 21.38 2.29
CA PRO A 238 -15.62 21.02 2.68
C PRO A 238 -14.81 20.51 1.47
N PRO A 239 -13.47 20.46 1.51
CA PRO A 239 -12.70 19.76 0.49
C PRO A 239 -13.02 18.26 0.52
N LEU A 240 -12.91 17.61 -0.64
CA LEU A 240 -12.84 16.16 -0.75
C LEU A 240 -11.37 15.75 -0.81
N ILE A 241 -10.91 14.97 0.17
CA ILE A 241 -9.57 14.41 0.22
C ILE A 241 -9.60 12.97 -0.29
N PHE A 242 -8.77 12.63 -1.28
CA PHE A 242 -8.56 11.25 -1.72
C PHE A 242 -7.23 10.69 -1.19
N LEU A 243 -7.29 9.60 -0.42
CA LEU A 243 -6.13 8.92 0.13
C LEU A 243 -5.90 7.58 -0.60
N HIS A 244 -4.77 7.50 -1.30
CA HIS A 244 -4.44 6.35 -2.13
C HIS A 244 -3.80 5.19 -1.35
N GLY A 245 -3.84 3.99 -1.92
CA GLY A 245 -3.22 2.79 -1.35
C GLY A 245 -1.73 2.64 -1.68
N LEU A 246 -1.12 1.56 -1.17
CA LEU A 246 0.22 1.14 -1.56
C LEU A 246 0.22 0.68 -3.03
N GLY A 247 1.23 1.07 -3.80
CA GLY A 247 1.39 0.62 -5.19
C GLY A 247 2.11 1.64 -6.06
N TRP A 248 1.63 1.84 -7.28
CA TRP A 248 2.19 2.80 -8.25
C TRP A 248 1.67 4.23 -8.02
N GLY A 249 1.40 4.58 -6.76
CA GLY A 249 0.84 5.85 -6.32
C GLY A 249 -0.52 6.14 -6.96
N LEU A 250 -0.66 7.36 -7.48
CA LEU A 250 -1.91 7.82 -8.09
C LEU A 250 -2.17 7.24 -9.50
N THR A 251 -1.21 6.53 -10.09
CA THR A 251 -1.32 5.98 -11.46
C THR A 251 -2.52 5.05 -11.61
N GLN A 252 -2.70 4.12 -10.67
CA GLN A 252 -3.81 3.15 -10.66
C GLN A 252 -5.19 3.78 -10.41
N TYR A 253 -5.22 5.04 -9.97
CA TYR A 253 -6.45 5.80 -9.74
C TYR A 253 -6.68 6.87 -10.80
N SER A 254 -5.81 7.00 -11.80
CA SER A 254 -5.86 8.10 -12.77
C SER A 254 -7.21 8.22 -13.48
N LEU A 255 -7.81 7.10 -13.90
CA LEU A 255 -9.14 7.12 -14.53
C LEU A 255 -10.22 7.65 -13.55
N PHE A 256 -10.24 7.16 -12.32
CA PHE A 256 -11.16 7.63 -11.29
C PHE A 256 -10.95 9.12 -10.97
N LEU A 257 -9.70 9.53 -10.75
CA LEU A 257 -9.36 10.91 -10.41
C LEU A 257 -9.73 11.91 -11.51
N THR A 258 -9.58 11.50 -12.76
CA THR A 258 -9.85 12.37 -13.92
C THR A 258 -11.33 12.41 -14.30
N THR A 259 -12.09 11.32 -14.09
CA THR A 259 -13.48 11.20 -14.58
C THR A 259 -14.56 11.22 -13.51
N GLN A 260 -14.29 10.72 -12.30
CA GLN A 260 -15.31 10.50 -11.26
C GLN A 260 -15.22 11.48 -10.10
N MET A 261 -14.09 12.20 -9.95
CA MET A 261 -13.97 13.19 -8.88
C MET A 261 -14.97 14.33 -9.09
N PRO A 262 -15.63 14.82 -8.02
CA PRO A 262 -16.60 15.91 -8.10
C PRO A 262 -15.97 17.20 -8.65
N SER A 263 -16.73 17.96 -9.43
CA SER A 263 -16.25 19.16 -10.13
C SER A 263 -16.73 20.48 -9.52
N ASP A 264 -17.62 20.38 -8.54
CA ASP A 264 -18.31 21.45 -7.81
C ASP A 264 -17.61 21.84 -6.51
N ARG A 265 -16.58 21.10 -6.07
CA ARG A 265 -15.83 21.37 -4.82
C ARG A 265 -14.33 21.16 -4.97
N LEU A 266 -13.57 21.70 -4.01
CA LEU A 266 -12.12 21.53 -3.94
C LEU A 266 -11.77 20.05 -3.73
N CYS A 267 -10.95 19.51 -4.62
CA CYS A 267 -10.40 18.16 -4.51
C CYS A 267 -8.93 18.21 -4.13
N LEU A 268 -8.54 17.53 -3.05
CA LEU A 268 -7.18 17.45 -2.53
C LEU A 268 -6.72 15.98 -2.56
N VAL A 269 -5.59 15.72 -3.20
CA VAL A 269 -5.11 14.36 -3.44
C VAL A 269 -3.63 14.29 -3.08
N PRO A 270 -3.30 14.08 -1.80
CA PRO A 270 -1.92 13.89 -1.38
C PRO A 270 -1.37 12.58 -1.97
N GLU A 271 -0.21 12.67 -2.62
CA GLU A 271 0.59 11.56 -3.12
C GLU A 271 1.79 11.38 -2.19
N PHE A 272 1.81 10.26 -1.48
CA PHE A 272 2.85 9.93 -0.52
C PHE A 272 3.97 9.14 -1.24
N PRO A 273 5.20 9.68 -1.40
CA PRO A 273 6.25 9.07 -2.22
C PRO A 273 6.60 7.64 -1.83
N LEU A 274 6.65 7.39 -0.53
CA LEU A 274 7.05 6.11 0.08
C LEU A 274 6.13 4.95 -0.29
N ILE A 275 4.83 5.19 -0.32
CA ILE A 275 3.84 4.19 -0.73
C ILE A 275 3.45 4.30 -2.21
N SER A 276 4.07 5.23 -2.94
CA SER A 276 3.89 5.46 -4.38
C SER A 276 5.04 4.94 -5.25
N GLN A 277 6.06 4.32 -4.65
CA GLN A 277 7.26 3.86 -5.37
C GLN A 277 7.95 4.97 -6.19
N ARG A 278 7.94 6.22 -5.68
CA ARG A 278 8.62 7.35 -6.33
C ARG A 278 10.14 7.25 -6.11
N TRP A 279 10.93 7.77 -7.06
CA TRP A 279 12.40 7.69 -6.98
C TRP A 279 12.97 8.44 -5.78
N ALA A 280 12.37 9.59 -5.44
CA ALA A 280 12.70 10.42 -4.28
C ALA A 280 11.93 10.02 -3.01
N ALA A 281 11.54 8.74 -2.90
CA ALA A 281 10.75 8.28 -1.76
C ALA A 281 11.49 8.29 -0.42
N ALA A 282 12.82 8.33 -0.41
CA ALA A 282 13.54 8.64 0.82
C ALA A 282 13.23 10.11 1.18
N GLY A 283 12.49 10.32 2.28
CA GLY A 283 12.35 11.66 2.88
C GLY A 283 13.72 12.27 3.19
N HIS A 284 13.73 13.51 3.67
CA HIS A 284 14.96 14.27 3.94
C HIS A 284 15.91 13.60 4.96
N ASP A 285 15.42 12.58 5.68
CA ASP A 285 16.13 11.69 6.61
C ASP A 285 15.96 10.19 6.27
N GLY A 286 15.37 9.88 5.11
CA GLY A 286 15.14 8.51 4.63
C GLY A 286 14.07 7.72 5.37
N ARG A 287 13.36 8.29 6.35
CA ARG A 287 12.44 7.53 7.22
C ARG A 287 11.00 7.48 6.69
N PHE A 288 10.27 6.47 7.13
CA PHE A 288 8.82 6.41 6.93
C PHE A 288 8.09 7.32 7.92
N PRO A 289 7.11 8.14 7.49
CA PRO A 289 6.21 8.83 8.38
C PRO A 289 5.47 7.83 9.26
N THR A 290 5.42 8.15 10.55
CA THR A 290 4.55 7.48 11.50
C THR A 290 3.08 7.77 11.16
N PRO A 291 2.14 6.94 11.62
CA PRO A 291 0.73 7.19 11.35
C PRO A 291 0.22 8.55 11.87
N ILE A 292 0.75 9.03 13.01
CA ILE A 292 0.43 10.37 13.53
C ILE A 292 0.97 11.48 12.61
N GLU A 293 2.15 11.29 12.02
CA GLU A 293 2.71 12.28 11.09
C GLU A 293 1.88 12.36 9.80
N PHE A 294 1.37 11.22 9.29
CA PHE A 294 0.41 11.26 8.18
C PHE A 294 -0.86 12.04 8.56
N ALA A 295 -1.41 11.82 9.76
CA ALA A 295 -2.57 12.58 10.23
C ALA A 295 -2.28 14.08 10.34
N GLN A 296 -1.13 14.46 10.90
CA GLN A 296 -0.69 15.85 11.00
C GLN A 296 -0.48 16.51 9.63
N ILE A 297 0.04 15.77 8.64
CA ILE A 297 0.15 16.27 7.26
C ILE A 297 -1.24 16.60 6.69
N LEU A 298 -2.24 15.74 6.93
CA LEU A 298 -3.61 16.00 6.46
C LEU A 298 -4.25 17.19 7.19
N VAL A 299 -4.02 17.32 8.50
CA VAL A 299 -4.45 18.49 9.28
C VAL A 299 -3.83 19.76 8.71
N GLN A 300 -2.52 19.78 8.46
CA GLN A 300 -1.82 20.91 7.85
C GLN A 300 -2.40 21.24 6.47
N ILE A 301 -2.62 20.24 5.61
CA ILE A 301 -3.24 20.44 4.29
C ILE A 301 -4.65 21.06 4.46
N MET A 302 -5.43 20.64 5.44
CA MET A 302 -6.74 21.23 5.68
C MET A 302 -6.64 22.68 6.19
N ASP A 303 -5.69 22.97 7.08
CA ASP A 303 -5.42 24.31 7.61
C ASP A 303 -4.93 25.28 6.52
N ASP A 304 -4.04 24.82 5.63
CA ASP A 304 -3.52 25.60 4.49
C ASP A 304 -4.63 26.06 3.53
N PHE A 305 -5.76 25.36 3.53
CA PHE A 305 -6.96 25.67 2.74
C PHE A 305 -8.10 26.26 3.58
N ASN A 306 -7.83 26.69 4.82
CA ASN A 306 -8.80 27.24 5.76
C ASN A 306 -10.03 26.33 5.97
N SER A 307 -9.82 25.02 5.95
CA SER A 307 -10.89 24.04 6.10
C SER A 307 -10.84 23.37 7.48
N PRO A 308 -11.83 23.59 8.36
CA PRO A 308 -11.86 22.94 9.67
C PRO A 308 -12.06 21.43 9.57
N MET A 309 -12.67 20.94 8.49
CA MET A 309 -12.94 19.52 8.28
C MET A 309 -12.91 19.18 6.79
N ALA A 310 -12.91 17.89 6.45
CA ALA A 310 -12.99 17.40 5.08
C ALA A 310 -13.92 16.19 4.96
N ASP A 311 -14.39 15.92 3.74
CA ASP A 311 -14.84 14.59 3.38
C ASP A 311 -13.64 13.80 2.86
N ILE A 312 -13.53 12.54 3.26
CA ILE A 312 -12.34 11.76 2.96
C ILE A 312 -12.74 10.44 2.34
N PHE A 313 -12.21 10.19 1.16
CA PHE A 313 -12.31 8.93 0.45
C PHE A 313 -10.95 8.23 0.52
N ALA A 314 -10.91 7.04 1.09
CA ALA A 314 -9.66 6.32 1.31
C ALA A 314 -9.74 4.90 0.77
N HIS A 315 -8.66 4.47 0.11
CA HIS A 315 -8.54 3.11 -0.43
C HIS A 315 -7.29 2.39 0.08
N SER A 316 -7.42 1.11 0.43
CA SER A 316 -6.30 0.25 0.85
C SER A 316 -5.45 0.94 1.93
N TYR A 317 -4.12 1.10 1.77
CA TYR A 317 -3.27 1.74 2.77
C TYR A 317 -3.76 3.14 3.20
N GLY A 318 -4.42 3.89 2.32
CA GLY A 318 -5.03 5.18 2.64
C GLY A 318 -6.07 5.08 3.75
N THR A 319 -6.72 3.92 3.93
CA THR A 319 -7.68 3.72 5.03
C THR A 319 -7.00 3.63 6.39
N ALA A 320 -5.75 3.14 6.44
CA ALA A 320 -4.98 3.18 7.67
C ALA A 320 -4.73 4.65 8.06
N ILE A 321 -4.27 5.47 7.12
CA ILE A 321 -4.06 6.91 7.33
C ILE A 321 -5.36 7.59 7.82
N LEU A 322 -6.49 7.32 7.17
CA LEU A 322 -7.79 7.88 7.57
C LEU A 322 -8.20 7.46 8.99
N THR A 323 -8.00 6.19 9.34
CA THR A 323 -8.30 5.70 10.69
C THR A 323 -7.48 6.42 11.76
N PHE A 324 -6.19 6.69 11.50
CA PHE A 324 -5.36 7.45 12.42
C PHE A 324 -5.76 8.92 12.52
N LEU A 325 -6.08 9.56 11.39
CA LEU A 325 -6.63 10.92 11.38
C LEU A 325 -7.91 11.00 12.21
N ARG A 326 -8.88 10.12 11.97
CA ARG A 326 -10.14 10.07 12.71
C ARG A 326 -9.91 9.86 14.21
N ARG A 327 -8.98 8.98 14.59
CA ARG A 327 -8.71 8.67 15.99
C ARG A 327 -8.11 9.87 16.74
N ARG A 328 -7.20 10.61 16.10
CA ARG A 328 -6.44 11.69 16.75
C ARG A 328 -7.07 13.08 16.54
N PHE A 329 -7.83 13.26 15.48
CA PHE A 329 -8.46 14.51 15.10
C PHE A 329 -9.88 14.28 14.56
N PRO A 330 -10.80 13.72 15.37
CA PRO A 330 -12.14 13.32 14.91
C PRO A 330 -12.93 14.47 14.29
N ASP A 331 -12.78 15.69 14.83
CA ASP A 331 -13.49 16.89 14.36
C ASP A 331 -13.05 17.36 12.97
N ARG A 332 -11.95 16.81 12.44
CA ARG A 332 -11.44 17.11 11.10
C ARG A 332 -12.09 16.24 10.02
N CYS A 333 -12.88 15.24 10.40
CA CYS A 333 -13.51 14.28 9.47
C CYS A 333 -15.03 14.45 9.46
N ARG A 334 -15.60 15.03 8.38
CA ARG A 334 -17.05 15.18 8.24
C ARG A 334 -17.72 13.92 7.72
N GLN A 335 -17.27 13.43 6.57
CA GLN A 335 -17.72 12.17 5.97
C GLN A 335 -16.50 11.31 5.61
N MET A 336 -16.64 10.00 5.73
CA MET A 336 -15.55 9.06 5.51
C MET A 336 -16.03 7.87 4.69
N VAL A 337 -15.34 7.60 3.60
CA VAL A 337 -15.57 6.44 2.74
C VAL A 337 -14.32 5.57 2.78
N TYR A 338 -14.52 4.31 3.19
CA TYR A 338 -13.48 3.29 3.26
C TYR A 338 -13.71 2.30 2.13
N VAL A 339 -12.75 2.20 1.21
CA VAL A 339 -12.76 1.21 0.13
C VAL A 339 -11.63 0.23 0.34
N ASP A 340 -11.96 -1.05 0.37
CA ASP A 340 -11.02 -2.15 0.64
C ASP A 340 -10.11 -1.85 1.84
N PRO A 341 -10.69 -1.57 3.02
CA PRO A 341 -9.92 -1.13 4.16
C PRO A 341 -8.88 -2.16 4.60
N VAL A 342 -7.66 -1.68 4.86
CA VAL A 342 -6.59 -2.47 5.48
C VAL A 342 -6.90 -2.54 6.98
N CYS A 343 -7.91 -3.33 7.34
CA CYS A 343 -8.31 -3.53 8.73
C CYS A 343 -8.06 -4.96 9.25
N PHE A 344 -7.47 -5.84 8.44
CA PHE A 344 -7.20 -7.23 8.85
C PHE A 344 -5.84 -7.73 8.34
N VAL A 345 -4.89 -7.88 9.26
CA VAL A 345 -3.62 -8.63 9.07
C VAL A 345 -3.82 -9.99 8.39
N PRO A 346 -4.87 -10.80 8.70
CA PRO A 346 -4.95 -12.14 8.12
C PRO A 346 -5.27 -12.20 6.61
N LYS A 347 -6.07 -11.27 6.06
CA LYS A 347 -6.27 -11.24 4.60
C LYS A 347 -5.10 -10.56 3.88
N LEU A 348 -4.45 -9.55 4.46
CA LEU A 348 -3.26 -8.94 3.84
C LEU A 348 -2.12 -9.96 3.69
N ALA A 349 -1.95 -10.86 4.67
CA ALA A 349 -1.02 -11.98 4.56
C ALA A 349 -1.37 -12.91 3.37
N GLN A 350 -2.65 -13.23 3.15
CA GLN A 350 -3.10 -13.97 1.96
C GLN A 350 -2.84 -13.21 0.65
N TRP A 351 -3.07 -11.89 0.61
CA TRP A 351 -2.76 -11.04 -0.54
C TRP A 351 -1.26 -10.92 -0.82
N LEU A 352 -0.43 -10.83 0.23
CA LEU A 352 1.03 -10.86 0.10
C LEU A 352 1.54 -12.25 -0.29
N MET A 353 0.85 -13.33 0.11
CA MET A 353 1.11 -14.69 -0.36
C MET A 353 0.86 -14.84 -1.88
N PHE A 354 -0.10 -14.12 -2.47
CA PHE A 354 -0.21 -14.04 -3.94
C PHE A 354 1.02 -13.42 -4.61
N GLY A 355 1.77 -12.59 -3.89
CA GLY A 355 3.05 -12.04 -4.32
C GLY A 355 4.26 -12.96 -4.10
N TYR A 356 4.11 -14.07 -3.36
CA TYR A 356 5.20 -14.99 -3.01
C TYR A 356 5.04 -16.39 -3.63
N GLU A 357 6.19 -17.05 -3.74
CA GLU A 357 6.61 -18.26 -4.50
C GLU A 357 5.62 -19.14 -5.29
N PRO A 358 4.52 -19.72 -4.76
CA PRO A 358 3.65 -20.57 -5.58
C PRO A 358 2.90 -19.81 -6.68
N TYR A 359 2.57 -18.53 -6.45
CA TYR A 359 1.84 -17.70 -7.41
C TYR A 359 2.75 -16.88 -8.33
N LEU A 360 4.03 -16.71 -7.98
CA LEU A 360 5.04 -16.25 -8.94
C LEU A 360 5.28 -17.29 -10.03
N GLU A 361 5.10 -18.59 -9.77
CA GLU A 361 4.99 -19.59 -10.85
C GLU A 361 3.78 -19.30 -11.77
N SER A 362 2.68 -18.73 -11.27
CA SER A 362 1.57 -18.29 -12.12
C SER A 362 1.94 -17.06 -12.96
N THR A 363 2.76 -16.14 -12.43
CA THR A 363 3.29 -14.99 -13.20
C THR A 363 4.34 -15.45 -14.21
N LYS A 364 5.24 -16.38 -13.86
CA LYS A 364 6.16 -17.03 -14.80
C LYS A 364 5.41 -17.87 -15.84
N SER A 365 4.30 -18.49 -15.48
CA SER A 365 3.42 -19.25 -16.38
C SER A 365 2.63 -18.33 -17.28
N LEU A 366 2.19 -17.17 -16.79
CA LEU A 366 1.56 -16.11 -17.57
C LEU A 366 2.58 -15.50 -18.52
N LEU A 367 3.80 -15.23 -18.09
CA LEU A 367 4.89 -14.73 -18.93
C LEU A 367 5.34 -15.77 -19.96
N ARG A 368 5.39 -17.07 -19.60
CA ARG A 368 5.61 -18.18 -20.53
C ARG A 368 4.46 -18.27 -21.53
N TYR A 369 3.22 -18.33 -21.06
CA TYR A 369 2.02 -18.32 -21.91
C TYR A 369 1.99 -17.11 -22.84
N THR A 370 2.31 -15.92 -22.34
CA THR A 370 2.35 -14.70 -23.15
C THR A 370 3.49 -14.76 -24.16
N LYS A 371 4.67 -15.26 -23.77
CA LYS A 371 5.79 -15.50 -24.68
C LYS A 371 5.45 -16.52 -25.76
N ASP A 372 4.73 -17.59 -25.41
CA ASP A 372 4.32 -18.66 -26.31
C ASP A 372 3.20 -18.18 -27.27
N GLN A 373 2.26 -17.35 -26.77
CA GLN A 373 1.23 -16.69 -27.58
C GLN A 373 1.79 -15.58 -28.49
N LEU A 374 2.84 -14.88 -28.05
CA LEU A 374 3.57 -13.90 -28.86
C LEU A 374 4.62 -14.53 -29.77
N GLY A 375 4.84 -15.84 -29.62
CA GLY A 375 5.86 -16.64 -30.31
C GLY A 375 5.59 -16.91 -31.79
N GLU A 376 4.41 -16.55 -32.30
CA GLU A 376 4.09 -16.67 -33.72
C GLU A 376 3.58 -15.32 -34.28
N GLY A 377 4.52 -14.45 -34.67
CA GLY A 377 4.27 -13.50 -35.76
C GLY A 377 3.87 -12.05 -35.44
N ILE A 378 4.13 -11.49 -34.25
CA ILE A 378 3.88 -10.05 -34.02
C ILE A 378 5.15 -9.22 -34.11
N SER A 379 5.29 -8.48 -35.23
CA SER A 379 6.22 -7.35 -35.37
C SER A 379 5.84 -6.25 -34.37
N MET A 380 6.54 -6.16 -33.25
CA MET A 380 6.23 -5.22 -32.18
C MET A 380 6.73 -3.80 -32.49
N GLY A 381 5.85 -2.99 -33.08
CA GLY A 381 5.92 -1.53 -32.93
C GLY A 381 5.53 -1.09 -31.49
N PRO A 382 5.92 0.13 -31.05
CA PRO A 382 5.64 0.64 -29.70
C PRO A 382 4.16 0.60 -29.29
N LEU A 383 3.24 0.79 -30.23
CA LEU A 383 1.79 0.70 -30.01
C LEU A 383 1.31 -0.74 -29.74
N GLY A 384 1.96 -1.75 -30.32
CA GLY A 384 1.64 -3.15 -30.09
C GLY A 384 2.01 -3.57 -28.67
N LEU A 385 3.16 -3.12 -28.18
CA LEU A 385 3.59 -3.36 -26.79
C LEU A 385 2.64 -2.69 -25.80
N PHE A 386 2.22 -1.45 -26.05
CA PHE A 386 1.26 -0.74 -25.19
C PHE A 386 -0.09 -1.45 -25.12
N ARG A 387 -0.65 -1.87 -26.27
CA ARG A 387 -1.92 -2.62 -26.31
C ARG A 387 -1.82 -3.98 -25.64
N SER A 388 -0.68 -4.66 -25.77
CA SER A 388 -0.43 -5.93 -25.08
C SER A 388 -0.31 -5.74 -23.57
N ILE A 389 0.38 -4.70 -23.10
CA ILE A 389 0.46 -4.36 -21.67
C ILE A 389 -0.94 -4.00 -21.13
N GLU A 390 -1.72 -3.23 -21.87
CA GLU A 390 -3.10 -2.87 -21.50
C GLU A 390 -4.00 -4.11 -21.41
N LYS A 391 -3.90 -5.04 -22.36
CA LYS A 391 -4.65 -6.32 -22.34
C LYS A 391 -4.22 -7.23 -21.19
N ILE A 392 -2.93 -7.28 -20.90
CA ILE A 392 -2.37 -8.08 -19.80
C ILE A 392 -2.80 -7.49 -18.47
N LEU A 393 -2.69 -6.17 -18.29
CA LEU A 393 -3.14 -5.47 -17.09
C LEU A 393 -4.66 -5.59 -16.93
N ALA A 394 -5.46 -5.45 -17.98
CA ALA A 394 -6.91 -5.63 -17.93
C ALA A 394 -7.28 -7.08 -17.58
N THR A 395 -6.61 -8.08 -18.14
CA THR A 395 -6.86 -9.50 -17.84
C THR A 395 -6.43 -9.85 -16.42
N TYR A 396 -5.29 -9.30 -15.97
CA TYR A 396 -4.77 -9.48 -14.62
C TYR A 396 -5.68 -8.81 -13.59
N LEU A 397 -6.10 -7.56 -13.84
CA LEU A 397 -7.06 -6.85 -13.00
C LEU A 397 -8.41 -7.55 -12.97
N VAL A 398 -8.95 -8.00 -14.11
CA VAL A 398 -10.23 -8.74 -14.14
C VAL A 398 -10.14 -10.07 -13.39
N LYS A 399 -9.07 -10.86 -13.55
CA LYS A 399 -8.94 -12.12 -12.80
C LYS A 399 -8.70 -11.91 -11.31
N VAL A 400 -7.91 -10.90 -10.95
CA VAL A 400 -7.63 -10.55 -9.55
C VAL A 400 -8.87 -9.97 -8.87
N PHE A 401 -9.66 -9.14 -9.56
CA PHE A 401 -10.89 -8.56 -9.00
C PHE A 401 -12.06 -9.56 -9.01
N VAL A 402 -12.25 -10.37 -10.05
CA VAL A 402 -13.37 -11.32 -10.14
C VAL A 402 -13.19 -12.50 -9.19
N HIS A 403 -11.99 -13.11 -9.12
CA HIS A 403 -11.77 -14.21 -8.17
C HIS A 403 -11.53 -13.73 -6.73
N GLY A 404 -11.19 -12.45 -6.52
CA GLY A 404 -11.14 -11.84 -5.19
C GLY A 404 -12.52 -11.49 -4.61
N LEU A 405 -13.58 -11.51 -5.43
CA LEU A 405 -14.96 -11.23 -5.01
C LEU A 405 -15.82 -12.50 -4.83
N GLU A 406 -15.39 -13.64 -5.38
CA GLU A 406 -16.08 -14.94 -5.26
C GLU A 406 -15.57 -15.81 -4.09
N ALA A 407 -14.60 -15.34 -3.31
CA ALA A 407 -14.04 -15.98 -2.12
C ALA A 407 -14.01 -15.02 -0.91
#